data_AF-A0A2W7RLB5-F1
#
_entry.id   AF-A0A2W7RLB5-F1
#
_cell.length_a   1.000
_cell.length_b   1.000
_cell.length_c   1.000
_cell.angle_alpha   90.00
_cell.angle_beta   90.00
_cell.angle_gamma   90.00
#
_symmetry.space_group_name_H-M   'P 1'
#
loop_
_entity.id
_entity.type
_entity.pdbx_description
1 polymer ?
#
loop_
_entity_poly.entity_id
_entity_poly.type
_entity_poly.pdbx_seq_one_letter_code
_entity_poly.pdbx_strand_id
1 'polypeptide(L)'
;MIIPIALFILAAPISFPIGDPEYLKGVQSRHPELMENRWEDGEIHDLPQDYADMLGWKELAEKVDLAYYKAPPDEYTIIICDNYGQAGAINFYTKTKGLRAVTMNADYVNWIDLSREIKNVILVREVEDGVSEREISFFEKSEEIGTITDPNAREYGTIIQLLLGAKTDINGILAAEIEEKRAELRD
;
A
#
# COMPACT_ATOMS: atom_id res chain seq x y z
N MET A 1 20.20 -23.62 -28.59
CA MET A 1 19.51 -22.49 -27.93
C MET A 1 17.98 -22.66 -27.92
N ILE A 2 17.35 -23.27 -28.93
CA ILE A 2 15.88 -23.48 -28.97
C ILE A 2 15.38 -24.40 -27.84
N ILE A 3 16.11 -25.49 -27.54
CA ILE A 3 15.67 -26.50 -26.55
C ILE A 3 15.52 -25.90 -25.13
N PRO A 4 16.51 -25.17 -24.56
CA PRO A 4 16.33 -24.53 -23.25
C PRO A 4 15.18 -23.53 -23.20
N ILE A 5 14.97 -22.76 -24.28
CA ILE A 5 13.88 -21.77 -24.36
C ILE A 5 12.52 -22.49 -24.39
N ALA A 6 12.39 -23.54 -25.19
CA ALA A 6 11.15 -24.32 -25.25
C ALA A 6 10.82 -24.98 -23.90
N LEU A 7 11.82 -25.55 -23.22
CA LEU A 7 11.64 -26.11 -21.88
C LEU A 7 11.25 -25.03 -20.86
N PHE A 8 11.86 -23.85 -20.91
CA PHE A 8 11.50 -22.72 -20.05
C PHE A 8 10.05 -22.28 -20.28
N ILE A 9 9.62 -22.09 -21.53
CA ILE A 9 8.24 -21.69 -21.86
C ILE A 9 7.22 -22.70 -21.32
N LEU A 10 7.54 -24.00 -21.38
CA LEU A 10 6.66 -25.06 -20.87
C LEU A 10 6.63 -25.11 -19.33
N ALA A 11 7.76 -24.87 -18.67
CA ALA A 11 7.85 -24.90 -17.22
C ALA A 11 7.35 -23.61 -16.56
N ALA A 12 7.48 -22.47 -17.24
CA ALA A 12 7.27 -21.15 -16.64
C ALA A 12 5.88 -20.96 -16.00
N PRO A 13 4.75 -21.36 -16.62
CA PRO A 13 3.43 -21.21 -16.00
C PRO A 13 3.22 -22.04 -14.73
N ILE A 14 4.07 -23.05 -14.50
CA ILE A 14 3.98 -23.96 -13.36
C ILE A 14 4.95 -23.50 -12.24
N SER A 15 6.08 -22.90 -12.61
CA SER A 15 7.12 -22.47 -11.66
C SER A 15 7.05 -20.99 -11.28
N PHE A 16 6.34 -20.16 -12.05
CA PHE A 16 6.19 -18.72 -11.79
C PHE A 16 4.72 -18.34 -11.71
N PRO A 17 4.38 -17.25 -10.99
CA PRO A 17 3.00 -16.80 -10.82
C PRO A 17 2.45 -16.12 -12.09
N ILE A 18 2.30 -16.90 -13.16
CA ILE A 18 1.79 -16.46 -14.47
C ILE A 18 0.36 -16.94 -14.62
N GLY A 19 -0.61 -16.05 -14.40
CA GLY A 19 -2.03 -16.36 -14.52
C GLY A 19 -2.86 -15.51 -13.58
N ASP A 20 -4.14 -15.88 -13.45
CA ASP A 20 -5.03 -15.35 -12.43
C ASP A 20 -4.91 -16.14 -11.10
N PRO A 21 -5.45 -15.62 -9.99
CA PRO A 21 -5.37 -16.30 -8.69
C PRO A 21 -5.90 -17.73 -8.72
N GLU A 22 -7.03 -17.99 -9.38
CA GLU A 22 -7.64 -19.32 -9.43
C GLU A 22 -6.76 -20.34 -10.13
N TYR A 23 -6.12 -19.94 -11.24
CA TYR A 23 -5.14 -20.77 -11.93
C TYR A 23 -3.97 -21.14 -11.00
N LEU A 24 -3.39 -20.14 -10.32
CA LEU A 24 -2.22 -20.35 -9.45
C LEU A 24 -2.53 -21.22 -8.24
N LYS A 25 -3.69 -21.03 -7.60
CA LYS A 25 -4.19 -21.94 -6.56
C LYS A 25 -4.32 -23.37 -7.07
N GLY A 26 -4.81 -23.53 -8.30
CA GLY A 26 -4.90 -24.82 -8.97
C GLY A 26 -3.54 -25.46 -9.29
N VAL A 27 -2.50 -24.65 -9.56
CA VAL A 27 -1.11 -25.14 -9.72
C VAL A 27 -0.56 -25.58 -8.37
N GLN A 28 -0.65 -24.73 -7.34
CA GLN A 28 -0.20 -25.04 -5.97
C GLN A 28 -0.82 -26.33 -5.44
N SER A 29 -2.14 -26.52 -5.64
CA SER A 29 -2.84 -27.72 -5.19
C SER A 29 -2.35 -29.01 -5.87
N ARG A 30 -1.94 -28.92 -7.15
CA ARG A 30 -1.46 -30.09 -7.92
C ARG A 30 0.03 -30.35 -7.75
N HIS A 31 0.80 -29.30 -7.48
CA HIS A 31 2.26 -29.31 -7.46
C HIS A 31 2.82 -28.48 -6.30
N PRO A 32 2.51 -28.84 -5.04
CA PRO A 32 2.88 -28.04 -3.87
C PRO A 32 4.40 -27.89 -3.69
N GLU A 33 5.20 -28.78 -4.28
CA GLU A 33 6.66 -28.73 -4.29
C GLU A 33 7.28 -27.74 -5.30
N LEU A 34 6.49 -27.23 -6.26
CA LEU A 34 7.00 -26.38 -7.34
C LEU A 34 6.83 -24.88 -7.08
N MET A 35 6.08 -24.50 -6.05
CA MET A 35 5.78 -23.11 -5.72
C MET A 35 6.05 -22.86 -4.23
N GLU A 36 6.86 -21.84 -3.94
CA GLU A 36 7.17 -21.42 -2.57
C GLU A 36 6.12 -20.42 -2.10
N ASN A 37 5.07 -20.94 -1.46
CA ASN A 37 4.00 -20.13 -0.87
C ASN A 37 4.17 -19.95 0.64
N ARG A 38 5.38 -20.16 1.17
CA ARG A 38 5.66 -19.79 2.55
C ARG A 38 5.90 -18.30 2.59
N TRP A 39 5.02 -17.58 3.28
CA TRP A 39 5.15 -16.13 3.44
C TRP A 39 6.16 -15.80 4.54
N GLU A 40 6.49 -14.52 4.67
CA GLU A 40 7.40 -13.97 5.67
C GLU A 40 6.89 -14.16 7.10
N ASP A 41 5.57 -14.37 7.27
CA ASP A 41 4.96 -14.80 8.53
C ASP A 41 5.31 -16.24 8.93
N GLY A 42 5.92 -17.00 8.00
CA GLY A 42 6.31 -18.39 8.17
C GLY A 42 5.21 -19.40 7.86
N GLU A 43 4.00 -18.96 7.53
CA GLU A 43 2.83 -19.79 7.21
C GLU A 43 2.76 -20.11 5.71
N ILE A 44 2.07 -21.21 5.36
CA ILE A 44 1.85 -21.59 3.97
C ILE A 44 0.50 -21.05 3.51
N HIS A 45 0.50 -20.32 2.41
CA HIS A 45 -0.68 -19.70 1.82
C HIS A 45 -1.02 -20.29 0.44
N ASP A 46 -2.18 -19.92 -0.07
CA ASP A 46 -2.70 -20.40 -1.36
C ASP A 46 -2.01 -19.75 -2.59
N LEU A 47 -1.36 -18.60 -2.38
CA LEU A 47 -0.67 -17.82 -3.41
C LEU A 47 0.73 -17.42 -2.93
N PRO A 48 1.70 -17.20 -3.85
CA PRO A 48 2.97 -16.57 -3.51
C PRO A 48 2.76 -15.15 -2.96
N GLN A 49 3.56 -14.75 -1.97
CA GLN A 49 3.41 -13.47 -1.28
C GLN A 49 3.51 -12.28 -2.24
N ASP A 50 4.59 -12.20 -3.02
CA ASP A 50 4.81 -11.12 -3.99
C ASP A 50 3.63 -10.95 -4.95
N TYR A 51 2.99 -12.06 -5.34
CA TYR A 51 1.81 -12.02 -6.21
C TYR A 51 0.59 -11.48 -5.46
N ALA A 52 0.34 -11.98 -4.24
CA ALA A 52 -0.78 -11.56 -3.41
C ALA A 52 -0.67 -10.08 -2.99
N ASP A 53 0.53 -9.56 -2.77
CA ASP A 53 0.74 -8.12 -2.50
C ASP A 53 0.24 -7.27 -3.68
N MET A 54 0.50 -7.68 -4.92
CA MET A 54 0.16 -6.90 -6.11
C MET A 54 -1.34 -6.82 -6.45
N LEU A 55 -2.16 -7.76 -6.00
CA LEU A 55 -3.55 -7.90 -6.45
C LEU A 55 -4.43 -6.70 -6.06
N GLY A 56 -4.19 -6.09 -4.89
CA GLY A 56 -4.94 -4.94 -4.40
C GLY A 56 -4.45 -3.56 -4.89
N TRP A 57 -3.26 -3.48 -5.49
CA TRP A 57 -2.55 -2.21 -5.72
C TRP A 57 -3.30 -1.24 -6.62
N LYS A 58 -3.90 -1.73 -7.71
CA LYS A 58 -4.63 -0.87 -8.63
C LYS A 58 -5.93 -0.34 -8.01
N GLU A 59 -6.64 -1.21 -7.29
CA GLU A 59 -7.85 -0.86 -6.55
C GLU A 59 -7.54 0.20 -5.47
N LEU A 60 -6.46 0.01 -4.73
CA LEU A 60 -5.98 0.95 -3.73
C LEU A 60 -5.73 2.34 -4.34
N ALA A 61 -4.97 2.40 -5.44
CA ALA A 61 -4.67 3.66 -6.11
C ALA A 61 -5.92 4.38 -6.63
N GLU A 62 -6.89 3.64 -7.19
CA GLU A 62 -8.15 4.21 -7.68
C GLU A 62 -9.01 4.79 -6.53
N LYS A 63 -8.98 4.16 -5.34
CA LYS A 63 -9.67 4.69 -4.16
C LYS A 63 -8.97 5.89 -3.55
N VAL A 64 -7.64 5.90 -3.54
CA VAL A 64 -6.86 7.06 -3.11
C VAL A 64 -7.05 8.24 -4.07
N ASP A 65 -7.11 8.00 -5.37
CA ASP A 65 -7.47 9.02 -6.36
C ASP A 65 -8.85 9.62 -6.02
N LEU A 66 -9.86 8.77 -5.74
CA LEU A 66 -11.19 9.22 -5.33
C LEU A 66 -11.16 10.06 -4.05
N ALA A 67 -10.41 9.62 -3.04
CA ALA A 67 -10.21 10.36 -1.79
C ALA A 67 -9.61 11.74 -2.05
N TYR A 68 -8.59 11.79 -2.90
CA TYR A 68 -7.89 13.02 -3.26
C TYR A 68 -8.79 14.00 -4.01
N TYR A 69 -9.64 13.52 -4.94
CA TYR A 69 -10.62 14.38 -5.63
C TYR A 69 -11.71 14.94 -4.70
N LYS A 70 -11.96 14.32 -3.55
CA LYS A 70 -12.91 14.83 -2.55
C LYS A 70 -12.30 15.93 -1.66
N ALA A 71 -10.97 15.99 -1.55
CA ALA A 71 -10.30 17.03 -0.79
C ALA A 71 -10.34 18.38 -1.55
N PRO A 72 -10.35 19.54 -0.84
CA PRO A 72 -10.27 20.85 -1.47
C PRO A 72 -9.02 20.98 -2.36
N PRO A 73 -9.16 21.35 -3.66
CA PRO A 73 -8.06 21.30 -4.62
C PRO A 73 -7.02 22.42 -4.44
N ASP A 74 -7.36 23.47 -3.71
CA ASP A 74 -6.48 24.60 -3.35
C ASP A 74 -5.68 24.35 -2.06
N GLU A 75 -6.01 23.29 -1.34
CA GLU A 75 -5.35 22.90 -0.10
C GLU A 75 -4.36 21.75 -0.32
N TYR A 76 -3.29 21.70 0.48
CA TYR A 76 -2.36 20.59 0.41
C TYR A 76 -2.91 19.37 1.15
N THR A 77 -3.04 18.26 0.41
CA THR A 77 -3.44 16.95 0.92
C THR A 77 -2.27 15.99 0.80
N ILE A 78 -1.79 15.47 1.93
CA ILE A 78 -0.74 14.44 1.95
C ILE A 78 -1.38 13.05 2.03
N ILE A 79 -0.75 12.05 1.40
CA ILE A 79 -1.17 10.65 1.49
C ILE A 79 -0.11 9.88 2.26
N ILE A 80 -0.49 9.30 3.39
CA ILE A 80 0.40 8.57 4.30
C ILE A 80 -0.02 7.11 4.34
N CYS A 81 0.91 6.22 3.99
CA CYS A 81 0.73 4.78 3.97
C CYS A 81 1.52 4.09 5.09
N ASP A 82 1.07 2.92 5.55
CA ASP A 82 1.78 2.12 6.56
C ASP A 82 3.09 1.53 6.00
N ASN A 83 3.08 1.13 4.73
CA ASN A 83 4.25 0.50 4.11
C ASN A 83 4.60 1.09 2.73
N TYR A 84 5.80 0.72 2.25
CA TYR A 84 6.35 1.21 0.98
C TYR A 84 5.68 0.54 -0.24
N GLY A 85 5.10 -0.65 -0.09
CA GLY A 85 4.32 -1.34 -1.12
C GLY A 85 3.08 -0.54 -1.50
N GLN A 86 2.29 -0.11 -0.51
CA GLN A 86 1.14 0.79 -0.67
C GLN A 86 1.53 2.11 -1.33
N ALA A 87 2.55 2.78 -0.79
CA ALA A 87 3.01 4.06 -1.34
C ALA A 87 3.51 3.90 -2.79
N GLY A 88 4.25 2.83 -3.08
CA GLY A 88 4.70 2.48 -4.43
C GLY A 88 3.55 2.20 -5.38
N ALA A 89 2.58 1.39 -4.96
CA ALA A 89 1.37 1.06 -5.70
C ALA A 89 0.59 2.30 -6.11
N ILE A 90 0.31 3.19 -5.15
CA ILE A 90 -0.42 4.44 -5.39
C ILE A 90 0.37 5.31 -6.38
N ASN A 91 1.65 5.53 -6.14
CA ASN A 91 2.49 6.37 -7.00
C ASN A 91 2.64 5.81 -8.43
N PHE A 92 2.53 4.49 -8.61
CA PHE A 92 2.60 3.84 -9.91
C PHE A 92 1.27 3.87 -10.67
N TYR A 93 0.15 3.56 -9.99
CA TYR A 93 -1.17 3.40 -10.63
C TYR A 93 -2.03 4.65 -10.64
N THR A 94 -1.71 5.68 -9.84
CA THR A 94 -2.49 6.93 -9.79
C THR A 94 -2.64 7.57 -11.17
N LYS A 95 -3.84 8.06 -11.46
CA LYS A 95 -4.13 8.89 -12.64
C LYS A 95 -4.15 10.38 -12.30
N THR A 96 -4.02 10.71 -11.02
CA THR A 96 -4.07 12.08 -10.52
C THR A 96 -2.70 12.74 -10.62
N LYS A 97 -2.58 13.72 -11.52
CA LYS A 97 -1.30 14.38 -11.78
C LYS A 97 -0.80 15.11 -10.53
N GLY A 98 0.42 14.78 -10.11
CA GLY A 98 1.08 15.42 -8.97
C GLY A 98 0.69 14.84 -7.61
N LEU A 99 -0.18 13.84 -7.58
CA LEU A 99 -0.43 13.03 -6.39
C LEU A 99 0.84 12.27 -6.03
N ARG A 100 1.21 12.30 -4.76
CA ARG A 100 2.33 11.51 -4.24
C ARG A 100 1.98 10.94 -2.87
N ALA A 101 2.04 9.62 -2.77
CA ALA A 101 1.97 8.88 -1.52
C ALA A 101 3.35 8.72 -0.89
N VAL A 102 3.39 8.80 0.43
CA VAL A 102 4.59 8.66 1.25
C VAL A 102 4.32 7.70 2.41
N THR A 103 5.38 7.25 3.07
CA THR A 103 5.31 6.39 4.26
C THR A 103 6.47 6.75 5.20
N MET A 104 6.32 6.44 6.48
CA MET A 104 7.40 6.51 7.47
C MET A 104 8.30 5.27 7.43
N ASN A 105 7.98 4.27 6.59
CA ASN A 105 8.73 3.03 6.49
C ASN A 105 10.06 3.21 5.72
N ALA A 106 11.14 2.64 6.25
CA ALA A 106 12.48 2.66 5.63
C ALA A 106 12.93 4.10 5.23
N ASP A 107 13.59 4.24 4.07
CA ASP A 107 14.15 5.50 3.62
C ASP A 107 13.11 6.53 3.15
N TYR A 108 11.84 6.14 2.97
CA TYR A 108 10.77 7.05 2.53
C TYR A 108 10.54 8.22 3.48
N VAL A 109 10.87 8.05 4.76
CA VAL A 109 10.84 9.10 5.78
C VAL A 109 11.59 10.37 5.34
N ASN A 110 12.61 10.22 4.48
CA ASN A 110 13.42 11.32 3.98
C ASN A 110 12.81 12.08 2.79
N TRP A 111 11.68 11.61 2.25
CA TRP A 111 11.04 12.17 1.06
C TRP A 111 9.70 12.84 1.35
N ILE A 112 9.34 13.00 2.63
CA ILE A 112 8.11 13.67 3.06
C ILE A 112 8.29 15.19 2.92
N ASP A 113 7.44 15.83 2.10
CA ASP A 113 7.47 17.27 1.88
C ASP A 113 6.67 18.00 2.97
N LEU A 114 7.38 18.60 3.92
CA LEU A 114 6.81 19.44 4.97
C LEU A 114 6.92 20.94 4.67
N SER A 115 7.32 21.34 3.45
CA SER A 115 7.48 22.76 3.08
C SER A 115 6.15 23.50 2.89
N ARG A 116 5.05 22.75 2.73
CA ARG A 116 3.69 23.24 2.53
C ARG A 116 2.85 22.90 3.75
N GLU A 117 1.99 23.82 4.16
CA GLU A 117 1.03 23.56 5.24
C GLU A 117 0.07 22.44 4.85
N ILE A 118 0.09 21.34 5.62
CA ILE A 118 -0.77 20.18 5.41
C ILE A 118 -2.13 20.48 6.05
N LYS A 119 -3.15 20.61 5.19
CA LYS A 119 -4.54 20.86 5.63
C LYS A 119 -5.36 19.59 5.72
N ASN A 120 -5.04 18.61 4.86
CA ASN A 120 -5.80 17.38 4.73
C ASN A 120 -4.84 16.19 4.66
N VAL A 121 -5.31 15.03 5.11
CA VAL A 121 -4.53 13.78 5.10
C VAL A 121 -5.41 12.66 4.54
N ILE A 122 -4.84 11.84 3.66
CA ILE A 122 -5.39 10.54 3.30
C ILE A 122 -4.54 9.50 3.99
N LEU A 123 -5.13 8.75 4.92
CA LEU A 123 -4.47 7.62 5.57
C LEU A 123 -4.78 6.34 4.80
N VAL A 124 -3.74 5.55 4.54
CA VAL A 124 -3.85 4.18 4.03
C VAL A 124 -3.32 3.27 5.13
N ARG A 125 -4.22 2.54 5.78
CA ARG A 125 -3.92 1.76 6.98
C ARG A 125 -4.21 0.28 6.78
N GLU A 126 -3.27 -0.58 7.15
CA GLU A 126 -3.51 -2.02 7.21
C GLU A 126 -4.65 -2.32 8.18
N VAL A 127 -5.39 -3.40 7.91
CA VAL A 127 -6.61 -3.74 8.67
C VAL A 127 -6.32 -3.98 10.16
N GLU A 128 -5.12 -4.49 10.46
CA GLU A 128 -4.68 -4.81 11.82
C GLU A 128 -4.34 -3.55 12.64
N ASP A 129 -3.74 -2.55 11.99
CA ASP A 129 -3.38 -1.27 12.62
C ASP A 129 -4.61 -0.36 12.76
N GLY A 130 -5.50 -0.38 11.76
CA GLY A 130 -6.70 0.43 11.73
C GLY A 130 -6.42 1.93 11.68
N VAL A 131 -7.46 2.75 11.88
CA VAL A 131 -7.35 4.21 11.89
C VAL A 131 -7.38 4.71 13.33
N SER A 132 -6.35 5.45 13.76
CA SER A 132 -6.25 5.91 15.15
C SER A 132 -7.23 7.04 15.48
N GLU A 133 -7.91 6.94 16.64
CA GLU A 133 -8.73 8.05 17.17
C GLU A 133 -7.89 9.32 17.39
N ARG A 134 -6.60 9.18 17.74
CA ARG A 134 -5.66 10.30 17.87
C ARG A 134 -5.56 11.07 16.56
N GLU A 135 -5.32 10.37 15.46
CA GLU A 135 -5.17 10.98 14.14
C GLU A 135 -6.46 11.65 13.68
N ILE A 136 -7.60 10.98 13.86
CA ILE A 136 -8.93 11.54 13.57
C ILE A 136 -9.16 12.83 14.38
N SER A 137 -8.77 12.84 15.65
CA SER A 137 -8.98 13.99 16.54
C SER A 137 -8.29 15.27 16.07
N PHE A 138 -7.29 15.18 15.18
CA PHE A 138 -6.58 16.33 14.62
C PHE A 138 -7.35 17.07 13.53
N PHE A 139 -8.45 16.51 13.01
CA PHE A 139 -9.17 17.05 11.85
C PHE A 139 -10.64 17.38 12.18
N GLU A 140 -11.23 18.29 11.41
CA GLU A 140 -12.64 18.67 11.54
C GLU A 140 -13.58 17.55 11.08
N LYS A 141 -13.23 16.87 9.99
CA LYS A 141 -14.02 15.79 9.41
C LYS A 141 -13.15 14.57 9.10
N SER A 142 -13.74 13.39 9.27
CA SER A 142 -13.16 12.09 8.94
C SER A 142 -14.18 11.29 8.13
N GLU A 143 -13.76 10.69 7.02
CA GLU A 143 -14.61 9.91 6.12
C GLU A 143 -13.87 8.67 5.60
N GLU A 144 -14.43 7.48 5.83
CA GLU A 144 -13.90 6.25 5.24
C GLU A 144 -14.27 6.22 3.76
N ILE A 145 -13.27 6.14 2.89
CA ILE A 145 -13.45 6.13 1.43
C ILE A 145 -13.67 4.69 0.93
N GLY A 146 -13.08 3.71 1.61
CA GLY A 146 -13.30 2.30 1.40
C GLY A 146 -12.12 1.45 1.85
N THR A 147 -12.15 0.17 1.51
CA THR A 147 -11.12 -0.81 1.87
C THR A 147 -10.68 -1.63 0.65
N ILE A 148 -9.48 -2.21 0.60
CA ILE A 148 -9.14 -3.21 -0.44
C ILE A 148 -10.10 -4.40 -0.35
N THR A 149 -10.71 -4.81 -1.47
CA THR A 149 -11.78 -5.81 -1.47
C THR A 149 -11.44 -7.13 -2.17
N ASP A 150 -10.29 -7.23 -2.85
CA ASP A 150 -9.86 -8.49 -3.44
C ASP A 150 -9.49 -9.50 -2.34
N PRO A 151 -10.23 -10.61 -2.17
CA PRO A 151 -9.97 -11.58 -1.10
C PRO A 151 -8.66 -12.35 -1.29
N ASN A 152 -8.02 -12.23 -2.46
CA ASN A 152 -6.72 -12.84 -2.72
C ASN A 152 -5.56 -11.89 -2.42
N ALA A 153 -5.83 -10.60 -2.20
CA ALA A 153 -4.80 -9.64 -1.86
C ALA A 153 -4.31 -9.92 -0.44
N ARG A 154 -2.98 -9.91 -0.26
CA ARG A 154 -2.38 -9.96 1.08
C ARG A 154 -2.87 -8.80 1.95
N GLU A 155 -3.02 -7.63 1.35
CA GLU A 155 -3.52 -6.41 1.99
C GLU A 155 -5.05 -6.29 2.03
N TYR A 156 -5.79 -7.40 1.93
CA TYR A 156 -7.26 -7.40 2.02
C TYR A 156 -7.76 -6.66 3.26
N GLY A 157 -8.73 -5.75 3.07
CA GLY A 157 -9.29 -4.95 4.14
C GLY A 157 -8.53 -3.67 4.47
N THR A 158 -7.36 -3.41 3.87
CA THR A 158 -6.62 -2.14 4.03
C THR A 158 -7.53 -0.93 3.82
N ILE A 159 -7.59 -0.04 4.79
CA ILE A 159 -8.53 1.07 4.92
C ILE A 159 -7.96 2.33 4.27
N ILE A 160 -8.80 3.05 3.53
CA ILE A 160 -8.50 4.38 2.99
C ILE A 160 -9.39 5.39 3.71
N GLN A 161 -8.79 6.21 4.57
CA GLN A 161 -9.50 7.24 5.35
C GLN A 161 -9.13 8.64 4.86
N LEU A 162 -10.12 9.48 4.59
CA LEU A 162 -9.94 10.91 4.30
C LEU A 162 -10.17 11.75 5.56
N LEU A 163 -9.17 12.55 5.92
CA LEU A 163 -9.20 13.50 7.02
C LEU A 163 -9.10 14.93 6.48
N LEU A 164 -10.08 15.77 6.83
CA LEU A 164 -10.23 17.13 6.27
C LEU A 164 -10.20 18.20 7.36
N GLY A 165 -9.53 19.31 7.05
CA GLY A 165 -9.49 20.50 7.90
C GLY A 165 -8.67 20.27 9.17
N ALA A 166 -7.34 20.33 9.05
CA ALA A 166 -6.44 20.23 10.19
C ALA A 166 -6.74 21.31 11.25
N LYS A 167 -6.95 20.88 12.50
CA LYS A 167 -7.18 21.73 13.69
C LYS A 167 -5.91 22.00 14.48
N THR A 168 -4.81 21.35 14.12
CA THR A 168 -3.50 21.42 14.76
C THR A 168 -2.39 21.46 13.71
N ASP A 169 -1.16 21.74 14.14
CA ASP A 169 0.02 21.74 13.27
C ASP A 169 0.44 20.31 12.89
N ILE A 170 -0.09 19.82 11.77
CA ILE A 170 0.24 18.49 11.22
C ILE A 170 1.70 18.42 10.79
N ASN A 171 2.25 19.50 10.22
CA ASN A 171 3.64 19.56 9.81
C ASN A 171 4.57 19.36 11.02
N GLY A 172 4.29 20.02 12.14
CA GLY A 172 5.05 19.87 13.39
C GLY A 172 4.97 18.45 13.97
N ILE A 173 3.79 17.83 13.93
CA ILE A 173 3.61 16.43 14.37
C ILE A 173 4.45 15.48 13.51
N LEU A 174 4.31 15.56 12.18
CA LEU A 174 5.06 14.69 11.27
C LEU A 174 6.57 14.95 11.35
N ALA A 175 7.01 16.20 11.56
CA ALA A 175 8.42 16.51 11.74
C ALA A 175 9.01 15.81 12.98
N ALA A 176 8.27 15.78 14.09
CA ALA A 176 8.69 15.07 15.30
C ALA A 176 8.76 13.55 15.07
N GLU A 177 7.73 12.97 14.44
CA GLU A 177 7.67 11.53 14.11
C GLU A 177 8.78 11.13 13.12
N ILE A 178 9.13 11.98 12.16
CA ILE A 178 10.25 11.79 11.22
C ILE A 178 11.59 11.76 11.96
N GLU A 179 11.83 12.68 12.89
CA GLU A 179 13.09 12.72 13.64
C GLU A 179 13.23 11.51 14.58
N GLU A 180 12.14 11.08 15.22
CA GLU A 180 12.11 9.83 15.99
C GLU A 180 12.46 8.63 15.12
N LYS A 181 11.81 8.50 13.95
CA LYS A 181 12.05 7.38 13.04
C LYS A 181 13.48 7.36 12.48
N ARG A 182 14.05 8.53 12.21
CA ARG A 182 15.46 8.67 11.80
C ARG A 182 16.43 8.27 12.89
N ALA A 183 16.10 8.50 14.16
CA ALA A 183 16.92 8.06 15.27
C ALA A 183 16.92 6.53 15.36
N GLU A 184 15.73 5.89 15.26
CA GLU A 184 15.60 4.43 15.25
C GLU A 184 16.40 3.75 14.12
N LEU A 185 16.45 4.36 12.93
CA LEU A 185 17.17 3.82 11.77
C LEU A 185 18.70 3.93 11.86
N ARG A 186 19.23 4.73 12.80
CA ARG A 186 20.67 4.93 12.99
C ARG A 186 21.27 3.97 14.02
N ASP A 187 20.43 3.37 14.85
CA ASP A 187 20.81 2.41 15.90
C ASP A 187 20.84 0.96 15.36
#